data_AF-A0A919T7Q0-F1
#
_entry.id   AF-A0A919T7Q0-F1
#
_cell.length_a   1.000
_cell.length_b   1.000
_cell.length_c   1.000
_cell.angle_alpha   90.00
_cell.angle_beta   90.00
_cell.angle_gamma   90.00
#
_symmetry.space_group_name_H-M   'P 1'
#
loop_
_entity.id
_entity.type
_entity.pdbx_description
1 polymer ?
#
loop_
_entity_poly.entity_id
_entity_poly.type
_entity_poly.pdbx_seq_one_letter_code
_entity_poly.pdbx_strand_id
1 'polypeptide(L)'
;MSFRLPLLAYPPGPRRAELLDTLLEAAEERGRRHPTPRQVFNLLHCGLRARLGHPRSRGIVVLATLIAVLAGVFGAAAVAPLGWRLAPSLPEGVAAEQLKRDVFPGLVAWGGGDAALWVRTADGEGEQYGFADYWVHHTAQTREVAAYTAEVRDRLAGQGWTIRGAIALGEPTADELPPAWHSASFWATRDGLALRFTDTATDKLAPWDSDGSAGFTLARTAPAGLWALEIAGALVAALLAWLLTGWVARRVEGRRFLQAGTLLTAVAGLVVLLPTVAFTMLWAAGNSDLQPPEQVWFVGQRGVLAVFWQPALVFACAMILLAVLPRRRVTAIGAAAAALALAVFAGRLPALVEHLPQPATAAAKACVPAMPAGGGARLSYLTYVFIRPATTPEQRNYIQAAISRIPGAAAFNFYYDPTSEAYREAYCHGGALPAGAGATLPYFWAIDLTSPGVYEGLAAEVGAMPGVVAVRPG
;
A
#
# COMPACT_ATOMS: atom_id res chain seq x y z
N MET A 1 14.30 40.82 5.41
CA MET A 1 14.97 39.83 4.53
C MET A 1 16.10 40.54 3.77
N SER A 2 17.35 40.04 3.78
CA SER A 2 18.48 40.72 3.10
C SER A 2 18.49 40.43 1.60
N PHE A 3 18.91 41.39 0.76
CA PHE A 3 19.14 41.20 -0.69
C PHE A 3 20.12 40.06 -1.02
N ARG A 4 20.94 39.64 -0.05
CA ARG A 4 21.89 38.54 -0.21
C ARG A 4 21.23 37.19 -0.50
N LEU A 5 20.06 36.92 0.10
CA LEU A 5 19.40 35.62 -0.02
C LEU A 5 18.85 35.37 -1.44
N PRO A 6 18.07 36.28 -2.06
CA PRO A 6 17.60 36.10 -3.44
C PRO A 6 18.76 36.02 -4.45
N LEU A 7 19.87 36.74 -4.21
CA LEU A 7 21.02 36.72 -5.09
C LEU A 7 21.77 35.37 -5.09
N LEU A 8 21.52 34.47 -4.13
CA LEU A 8 22.03 33.09 -4.20
C LEU A 8 21.54 32.35 -5.45
N ALA A 9 20.45 32.81 -6.07
CA ALA A 9 19.98 32.28 -7.35
C ALA A 9 20.88 32.64 -8.55
N TYR A 10 21.80 33.60 -8.45
CA TYR A 10 22.75 33.94 -9.52
C TYR A 10 24.04 33.10 -9.42
N PRO A 11 24.73 32.78 -10.53
CA PRO A 11 26.02 32.09 -10.47
C PRO A 11 27.02 32.87 -9.59
N PRO A 12 27.89 32.20 -8.83
CA PRO A 12 28.97 32.89 -8.12
C PRO A 12 29.92 33.56 -9.12
N GLY A 13 30.32 34.80 -8.86
CA GLY A 13 31.22 35.57 -9.72
C GLY A 13 31.10 37.08 -9.51
N PRO A 14 31.98 37.87 -10.14
CA PRO A 14 32.04 39.34 -9.97
C PRO A 14 30.71 40.02 -10.31
N ARG A 15 30.02 39.57 -11.37
CA ARG A 15 28.69 40.09 -11.74
C ARG A 15 27.63 39.96 -10.65
N ARG A 16 27.71 38.95 -9.79
CA ARG A 16 26.76 38.79 -8.67
C ARG A 16 27.04 39.83 -7.56
N ALA A 17 28.32 40.14 -7.33
CA ALA A 17 28.72 41.18 -6.37
C ALA A 17 28.31 42.57 -6.88
N GLU A 18 28.61 42.87 -8.15
CA GLU A 18 28.17 44.12 -8.81
C GLU A 18 26.64 44.30 -8.69
N LEU A 19 25.86 43.25 -8.96
CA LEU A 19 24.39 43.29 -8.82
C LEU A 19 23.94 43.54 -7.38
N LEU A 20 24.65 43.00 -6.38
CA LEU A 20 24.35 43.26 -4.96
C LEU A 20 24.59 44.73 -4.63
N ASP A 21 25.73 45.27 -5.04
CA ASP A 21 26.13 46.63 -4.74
C ASP A 21 25.15 47.64 -5.38
N THR A 22 24.81 47.44 -6.65
CA THR A 22 23.80 48.25 -7.35
C THR A 22 22.42 48.18 -6.67
N LEU A 23 22.01 47.01 -6.18
CA LEU A 23 20.72 46.86 -5.49
C LEU A 23 20.72 47.52 -4.11
N LEU A 24 21.86 47.52 -3.40
CA LEU A 24 22.00 48.20 -2.10
C LEU A 24 21.99 49.72 -2.29
N GLU A 25 22.74 50.22 -3.26
CA GLU A 25 22.77 51.65 -3.63
C GLU A 25 21.36 52.14 -4.01
N ALA A 26 20.68 51.45 -4.92
CA ALA A 26 19.32 51.79 -5.35
C ALA A 26 18.25 51.62 -4.26
N ALA A 27 18.55 50.86 -3.19
CA ALA A 27 17.67 50.70 -2.03
C ALA A 27 17.88 51.83 -1.01
N GLU A 28 19.15 52.23 -0.79
CA GLU A 28 19.54 53.36 0.05
C GLU A 28 18.97 54.67 -0.47
N GLU A 29 19.09 54.94 -1.78
CA GLU A 29 18.47 56.12 -2.44
C GLU A 29 16.96 56.24 -2.20
N ARG A 30 16.29 55.10 -1.97
CA ARG A 30 14.84 55.05 -1.73
C ARG A 30 14.48 54.88 -0.26
N GLY A 31 15.44 54.99 0.66
CA GLY A 31 15.25 54.83 2.10
C GLY A 31 14.77 53.43 2.50
N ARG A 32 15.00 52.39 1.69
CA ARG A 32 14.52 51.02 1.94
C ARG A 32 15.67 50.11 2.35
N ARG A 33 15.47 49.33 3.43
CA ARG A 33 16.45 48.32 3.90
C ARG A 33 16.18 46.90 3.41
N HIS A 34 15.02 46.67 2.79
CA HIS A 34 14.58 45.34 2.37
C HIS A 34 14.01 45.35 0.93
N PRO A 35 14.24 44.27 0.15
CA PRO A 35 13.62 44.12 -1.16
C PRO A 35 12.11 43.98 -1.02
N THR A 36 11.37 44.54 -1.97
CA THR A 36 9.93 44.27 -2.08
C THR A 36 9.67 42.84 -2.55
N PRO A 37 8.48 42.25 -2.28
CA PRO A 37 8.14 40.90 -2.77
C PRO A 37 8.32 40.75 -4.29
N ARG A 38 7.97 41.81 -5.05
CA ARG A 38 8.15 41.85 -6.51
C ARG A 38 9.63 41.86 -6.93
N GLN A 39 10.49 42.56 -6.19
CA GLN A 39 11.94 42.54 -6.42
C GLN A 39 12.54 41.16 -6.09
N VAL A 40 12.13 40.54 -4.98
CA VAL A 40 12.55 39.17 -4.62
C VAL A 40 12.17 38.21 -5.74
N PHE A 41 10.92 38.24 -6.21
CA PHE A 41 10.45 37.38 -7.30
C PHE A 41 11.23 37.61 -8.60
N ASN A 42 11.43 38.88 -9.01
CA ASN A 42 12.20 39.20 -10.21
C ASN A 42 13.66 38.73 -10.09
N LEU A 43 14.32 38.91 -8.95
CA LEU A 43 15.69 38.46 -8.72
C LEU A 43 15.80 36.93 -8.73
N LEU A 44 14.84 36.23 -8.11
CA LEU A 44 14.80 34.76 -8.16
C LEU A 44 14.58 34.27 -9.59
N HIS A 45 13.61 34.83 -10.31
CA HIS A 45 13.31 34.46 -11.69
C HIS A 45 14.49 34.73 -12.64
N CYS A 46 15.07 35.94 -12.61
CA CYS A 46 16.22 36.30 -13.43
C CYS A 46 17.48 35.52 -13.03
N GLY A 47 17.70 35.27 -11.74
CA GLY A 47 18.80 34.46 -11.24
C GLY A 47 18.70 33.01 -11.69
N LEU A 48 17.52 32.39 -11.52
CA LEU A 48 17.24 31.04 -12.02
C LEU A 48 17.41 30.97 -13.53
N ARG A 49 16.89 31.94 -14.29
CA ARG A 49 17.09 32.01 -15.75
C ARG A 49 18.57 32.16 -16.13
N ALA A 50 19.35 32.93 -15.37
CA ALA A 50 20.78 33.08 -15.59
C ALA A 50 21.57 31.80 -15.27
N ARG A 51 21.18 31.06 -14.23
CA ARG A 51 21.80 29.78 -13.84
C ARG A 51 21.42 28.62 -14.75
N LEU A 52 20.14 28.52 -15.11
CA LEU A 52 19.59 27.41 -15.91
C LEU A 52 19.76 27.65 -17.41
N GLY A 53 19.89 28.91 -17.85
CA GLY A 53 20.00 29.29 -19.26
C GLY A 53 18.66 29.25 -20.00
N HIS A 54 18.70 29.55 -21.30
CA HIS A 54 17.55 29.35 -22.18
C HIS A 54 17.60 27.94 -22.76
N PRO A 55 16.50 27.15 -22.72
CA PRO A 55 16.49 25.84 -23.35
C PRO A 55 16.75 26.00 -24.85
N ARG A 56 17.86 25.44 -25.33
CA ARG A 56 18.30 25.58 -26.73
C ARG A 56 17.40 24.79 -27.71
N SER A 57 16.67 23.79 -27.21
CA SER A 57 15.77 22.96 -28.02
C SER A 57 14.42 22.77 -27.34
N ARG A 58 13.37 22.68 -28.16
CA ARG A 58 12.01 22.31 -27.72
C ARG A 58 11.99 20.92 -27.06
N GLY A 59 12.85 20.01 -27.51
CA GLY A 59 12.94 18.65 -26.97
C GLY A 59 13.33 18.61 -25.48
N ILE A 60 14.24 19.49 -25.03
CA ILE A 60 14.60 19.57 -23.60
C ILE A 60 13.42 20.04 -22.76
N VAL A 61 12.62 20.97 -23.28
CA VAL A 61 11.41 21.46 -22.59
C VAL A 61 10.38 20.34 -22.44
N VAL A 62 10.14 19.57 -23.51
CA VAL A 62 9.26 18.39 -23.46
C VAL A 62 9.78 17.38 -22.44
N LEU A 63 11.07 17.06 -22.48
CA LEU A 63 11.68 16.11 -21.54
C LEU A 63 11.55 16.59 -20.09
N ALA A 64 11.85 17.86 -19.81
CA ALA A 64 11.69 18.44 -18.48
C ALA A 64 10.23 18.42 -18.01
N THR A 65 9.27 18.62 -18.93
CA THR A 65 7.84 18.52 -18.63
C THR A 65 7.47 17.10 -18.20
N LEU A 66 7.89 16.08 -18.96
CA LEU A 66 7.60 14.68 -18.66
C LEU A 66 8.23 14.24 -17.33
N ILE A 67 9.49 14.62 -17.08
CA ILE A 67 10.17 14.35 -15.80
C ILE A 67 9.46 15.06 -14.65
N ALA A 68 9.01 16.30 -14.84
CA ALA A 68 8.27 17.05 -13.83
C ALA A 68 6.92 16.42 -13.51
N VAL A 69 6.17 15.95 -14.51
CA VAL A 69 4.90 15.21 -14.30
C VAL A 69 5.16 13.94 -13.51
N LEU A 70 6.15 13.14 -13.91
CA LEU A 70 6.50 11.90 -13.22
C LEU A 70 6.93 12.17 -11.76
N ALA A 71 7.80 13.17 -11.55
CA ALA A 71 8.21 13.59 -10.22
C ALA A 71 7.03 14.11 -9.38
N GLY A 72 6.06 14.77 -10.01
CA GLY A 72 4.82 15.19 -9.36
C GLY A 72 4.01 14.00 -8.83
N VAL A 73 3.89 12.92 -9.59
CA VAL A 73 3.22 11.69 -9.11
C VAL A 73 3.95 11.11 -7.90
N PHE A 74 5.28 11.01 -7.95
CA PHE A 74 6.07 10.57 -6.78
C PHE A 74 5.97 11.53 -5.60
N GLY A 75 5.88 12.83 -5.86
CA GLY A 75 5.68 13.87 -4.85
C GLY A 75 4.35 13.72 -4.12
N ALA A 76 3.26 13.50 -4.86
CA ALA A 76 1.94 13.17 -4.29
C ALA A 76 2.02 11.88 -3.46
N ALA A 77 2.56 10.82 -4.04
CA ALA A 77 2.67 9.52 -3.37
C ALA A 77 3.51 9.56 -2.09
N ALA A 78 4.57 10.39 -2.04
CA ALA A 78 5.41 10.54 -0.86
C ALA A 78 4.73 11.29 0.29
N VAL A 79 3.78 12.19 0.00
CA VAL A 79 3.05 12.94 1.03
C VAL A 79 1.72 12.29 1.42
N ALA A 80 1.17 11.39 0.60
CA ALA A 80 -0.06 10.67 0.89
C ALA A 80 -0.04 9.98 2.28
N PRO A 81 1.04 9.27 2.70
CA PRO A 81 1.10 8.67 4.04
C PRO A 81 0.97 9.69 5.18
N LEU A 82 1.42 10.93 4.99
CA LEU A 82 1.29 11.99 5.99
C LEU A 82 -0.16 12.48 6.08
N GLY A 83 -0.84 12.63 4.93
CA GLY A 83 -2.25 13.03 4.93
C GLY A 83 -3.14 11.96 5.54
N TRP A 84 -2.86 10.68 5.30
CA TRP A 84 -3.61 9.58 5.90
C TRP A 84 -3.45 9.44 7.42
N ARG A 85 -2.42 10.03 8.03
CA ARG A 85 -2.33 10.12 9.51
C ARG A 85 -3.43 11.00 10.12
N LEU A 86 -4.14 11.77 9.29
CA LEU A 86 -5.30 12.57 9.70
C LEU A 86 -6.62 11.81 9.57
N ALA A 87 -6.61 10.58 9.04
CA ALA A 87 -7.81 9.76 8.97
C ALA A 87 -8.25 9.32 10.37
N PRO A 88 -9.57 9.23 10.62
CA PRO A 88 -10.07 8.77 11.91
C PRO A 88 -9.60 7.33 12.20
N SER A 89 -9.49 6.97 13.48
CA SER A 89 -9.33 5.57 13.87
C SER A 89 -10.60 4.77 13.54
N LEU A 90 -10.45 3.46 13.36
CA LEU A 90 -11.64 2.61 13.25
C LEU A 90 -12.33 2.53 14.62
N PRO A 91 -13.66 2.34 14.67
CA PRO A 91 -14.37 2.11 15.93
C PRO A 91 -13.79 0.90 16.66
N GLU A 92 -13.58 1.04 17.97
CA GLU A 92 -13.12 -0.02 18.86
C GLU A 92 -14.03 -0.17 20.07
N GLY A 93 -13.96 -1.34 20.72
CA GLY A 93 -14.66 -1.61 21.97
C GLY A 93 -16.16 -1.32 21.87
N VAL A 94 -16.67 -0.48 22.79
CA VAL A 94 -18.11 -0.14 22.85
C VAL A 94 -18.63 0.46 21.55
N ALA A 95 -17.82 1.24 20.82
CA ALA A 95 -18.24 1.84 19.56
C ALA A 95 -18.38 0.80 18.44
N ALA A 96 -17.46 -0.18 18.37
CA ALA A 96 -17.55 -1.30 17.44
C ALA A 96 -18.76 -2.19 17.76
N GLU A 97 -18.99 -2.49 19.05
CA GLU A 97 -20.16 -3.28 19.49
C GLU A 97 -21.50 -2.55 19.28
N GLN A 98 -21.52 -1.22 19.36
CA GLN A 98 -22.69 -0.45 18.98
C GLN A 98 -22.92 -0.56 17.48
N LEU A 99 -21.89 -0.38 16.65
CA LEU A 99 -22.01 -0.50 15.20
C LEU A 99 -22.50 -1.89 14.76
N LYS A 100 -22.01 -2.96 15.41
CA LYS A 100 -22.51 -4.33 15.19
C LYS A 100 -24.00 -4.44 15.45
N ARG A 101 -24.48 -3.93 16.59
CA ARG A 101 -25.92 -3.95 16.95
C ARG A 101 -26.76 -3.06 16.04
N ASP A 102 -26.19 -1.95 15.58
CA ASP A 102 -26.83 -1.04 14.66
C ASP A 102 -27.05 -1.70 13.30
N VAL A 103 -26.05 -2.40 12.75
CA VAL A 103 -26.14 -3.07 11.44
C VAL A 103 -26.91 -4.40 11.52
N PHE A 104 -26.64 -5.19 12.57
CA PHE A 104 -27.13 -6.56 12.76
C PHE A 104 -27.95 -6.69 14.06
N PRO A 105 -29.13 -6.06 14.16
CA PRO A 105 -29.91 -6.07 15.38
C PRO A 105 -30.35 -7.49 15.76
N GLY A 106 -30.00 -7.91 16.98
CA GLY A 106 -30.39 -9.22 17.52
C GLY A 106 -29.58 -10.41 17.00
N LEU A 107 -28.54 -10.19 16.19
CA LEU A 107 -27.65 -11.24 15.69
C LEU A 107 -26.31 -11.21 16.42
N VAL A 108 -25.67 -12.38 16.50
CA VAL A 108 -24.28 -12.47 17.00
C VAL A 108 -23.35 -12.11 15.84
N ALA A 109 -22.77 -10.91 15.90
CA ALA A 109 -21.83 -10.42 14.91
C ALA A 109 -20.38 -10.55 15.39
N TRP A 110 -19.54 -11.13 14.55
CA TRP A 110 -18.10 -11.22 14.76
C TRP A 110 -17.38 -10.13 13.97
N GLY A 111 -16.08 -9.97 14.24
CA GLY A 111 -15.24 -9.01 13.53
C GLY A 111 -14.91 -7.74 14.32
N GLY A 112 -14.34 -6.77 13.61
CA GLY A 112 -13.89 -5.47 14.13
C GLY A 112 -12.38 -5.32 14.28
N GLY A 113 -11.97 -4.50 15.24
CA GLY A 113 -10.56 -4.23 15.56
C GLY A 113 -9.98 -2.99 14.88
N ASP A 114 -8.85 -2.52 15.41
CA ASP A 114 -8.08 -1.41 14.85
C ASP A 114 -7.03 -1.92 13.88
N ALA A 115 -7.47 -2.19 12.66
CA ALA A 115 -6.55 -2.44 11.57
C ALA A 115 -5.64 -1.22 11.40
N ALA A 116 -4.32 -1.44 11.46
CA ALA A 116 -3.34 -0.42 11.14
C ALA A 116 -3.66 0.19 9.77
N LEU A 117 -3.40 1.48 9.60
CA LEU A 117 -3.73 2.21 8.37
C LEU A 117 -3.24 1.51 7.10
N TRP A 118 -2.08 0.86 7.20
CA TRP A 118 -1.47 0.07 6.14
C TRP A 118 -0.96 -1.23 6.73
N VAL A 119 -1.27 -2.32 6.04
CA VAL A 119 -1.00 -3.67 6.50
C VAL A 119 -0.33 -4.40 5.37
N ARG A 120 0.69 -5.21 5.68
CA ARG A 120 1.25 -6.11 4.69
C ARG A 120 0.20 -7.18 4.34
N THR A 121 -0.01 -7.45 3.07
CA THR A 121 -0.85 -8.59 2.66
C THR A 121 -0.24 -9.87 3.23
N ALA A 122 -1.08 -10.87 3.47
CA ALA A 122 -0.65 -12.05 4.21
C ALA A 122 0.34 -12.93 3.42
N ASP A 123 0.26 -12.89 2.08
CA ASP A 123 1.28 -13.42 1.17
C ASP A 123 2.65 -12.71 1.27
N GLY A 124 2.72 -11.58 1.99
CA GLY A 124 3.92 -10.78 2.15
C GLY A 124 4.32 -9.98 0.90
N GLU A 125 3.58 -10.09 -0.20
CA GLU A 125 3.94 -9.52 -1.52
C GLU A 125 3.57 -8.04 -1.65
N GLY A 126 2.61 -7.56 -0.85
CA GLY A 126 2.04 -6.23 -0.97
C GLY A 126 1.73 -5.53 0.34
N GLU A 127 1.28 -4.28 0.22
CA GLU A 127 0.62 -3.56 1.30
C GLU A 127 -0.82 -3.28 0.87
N GLN A 128 -1.76 -3.55 1.76
CA GLN A 128 -3.16 -3.19 1.62
C GLN A 128 -3.54 -2.09 2.60
N TYR A 129 -4.57 -1.33 2.22
CA TYR A 129 -5.18 -0.37 3.11
C TYR A 129 -5.92 -1.11 4.22
N GLY A 130 -5.72 -0.75 5.48
CA GLY A 130 -6.33 -1.47 6.60
C GLY A 130 -7.81 -1.16 6.78
N PHE A 131 -8.61 -2.21 6.88
CA PHE A 131 -10.04 -2.19 7.13
C PHE A 131 -10.41 -3.20 8.22
N ALA A 132 -11.63 -3.08 8.75
CA ALA A 132 -12.21 -4.04 9.69
C ALA A 132 -13.42 -4.71 9.05
N ASP A 133 -13.43 -6.04 9.05
CA ASP A 133 -14.58 -6.81 8.61
C ASP A 133 -15.46 -7.19 9.78
N TYR A 134 -16.76 -7.23 9.51
CA TYR A 134 -17.80 -7.65 10.42
C TYR A 134 -18.75 -8.58 9.68
N TRP A 135 -19.20 -9.64 10.34
CA TRP A 135 -20.08 -10.59 9.68
C TRP A 135 -20.96 -11.36 10.67
N VAL A 136 -22.05 -11.90 10.16
CA VAL A 136 -22.98 -12.79 10.85
C VAL A 136 -23.20 -14.03 9.99
N HIS A 137 -23.44 -15.16 10.64
CA HIS A 137 -23.95 -16.35 9.96
C HIS A 137 -25.36 -16.08 9.46
N HIS A 138 -25.72 -16.75 8.36
CA HIS A 138 -27.09 -16.64 7.87
C HIS A 138 -28.11 -17.21 8.86
N THR A 139 -29.16 -16.44 9.05
CA THR A 139 -30.43 -16.84 9.63
C THR A 139 -31.51 -16.87 8.55
N ALA A 140 -32.71 -17.34 8.89
CA ALA A 140 -33.87 -17.26 8.00
C ALA A 140 -34.13 -15.82 7.51
N GLN A 141 -33.87 -14.81 8.34
CA GLN A 141 -34.06 -13.40 7.98
C GLN A 141 -33.06 -12.93 6.93
N THR A 142 -31.78 -13.24 7.12
CA THR A 142 -30.69 -12.78 6.22
C THR A 142 -30.64 -13.55 4.89
N ARG A 143 -31.39 -14.65 4.75
CA ARG A 143 -31.41 -15.44 3.50
C ARG A 143 -32.21 -14.77 2.39
N GLU A 144 -33.12 -13.86 2.74
CA GLU A 144 -33.78 -12.98 1.79
C GLU A 144 -32.86 -11.80 1.41
N VAL A 145 -31.74 -12.12 0.74
CA VAL A 145 -30.57 -11.25 0.53
C VAL A 145 -30.94 -9.82 0.09
N ALA A 146 -31.80 -9.70 -0.93
CA ALA A 146 -32.20 -8.38 -1.45
C ALA A 146 -33.05 -7.58 -0.44
N ALA A 147 -34.00 -8.24 0.23
CA ALA A 147 -34.87 -7.59 1.21
C ALA A 147 -34.09 -7.19 2.47
N TYR A 148 -33.27 -8.10 3.01
CA TYR A 148 -32.46 -7.83 4.18
C TYR A 148 -31.44 -6.70 3.92
N THR A 149 -30.79 -6.70 2.76
CA THR A 149 -29.88 -5.62 2.36
C THR A 149 -30.58 -4.26 2.28
N ALA A 150 -31.81 -4.21 1.76
CA ALA A 150 -32.61 -2.98 1.72
C ALA A 150 -32.96 -2.49 3.14
N GLU A 151 -33.34 -3.40 4.04
CA GLU A 151 -33.59 -3.06 5.45
C GLU A 151 -32.34 -2.47 6.14
N VAL A 152 -31.17 -3.08 5.93
CA VAL A 152 -29.91 -2.58 6.51
C VAL A 152 -29.56 -1.20 5.94
N ARG A 153 -29.71 -1.00 4.62
CA ARG A 153 -29.50 0.30 3.98
C ARG A 153 -30.38 1.39 4.59
N ASP A 154 -31.67 1.12 4.72
CA ASP A 154 -32.64 2.10 5.21
C ASP A 154 -32.41 2.41 6.71
N ARG A 155 -32.01 1.40 7.49
CA ARG A 155 -31.61 1.54 8.90
C ARG A 155 -30.37 2.42 9.05
N LEU A 156 -29.32 2.18 8.25
CA LEU A 156 -28.11 3.00 8.25
C LEU A 156 -28.41 4.43 7.82
N ALA A 157 -29.26 4.64 6.80
CA ALA A 157 -29.70 5.96 6.41
C ALA A 157 -30.40 6.71 7.55
N GLY A 158 -31.29 6.02 8.29
CA GLY A 158 -31.95 6.56 9.49
C GLY A 158 -30.98 6.92 10.63
N GLN A 159 -29.80 6.31 10.67
CA GLN A 159 -28.72 6.60 11.63
C GLN A 159 -27.73 7.67 11.12
N GLY A 160 -28.07 8.38 10.06
CA GLY A 160 -27.27 9.49 9.51
C GLY A 160 -26.14 9.05 8.59
N TRP A 161 -26.08 7.79 8.16
CA TRP A 161 -25.16 7.39 7.10
C TRP A 161 -25.62 7.92 5.75
N THR A 162 -24.68 8.42 4.95
CA THR A 162 -24.97 8.81 3.56
C THR A 162 -24.81 7.59 2.66
N ILE A 163 -25.92 7.06 2.14
CA ILE A 163 -25.92 5.94 1.19
C ILE A 163 -25.39 6.38 -0.17
N ARG A 164 -24.50 5.58 -0.76
CA ARG A 164 -23.88 5.82 -2.06
C ARG A 164 -24.28 4.71 -3.04
N GLY A 165 -24.97 5.10 -4.11
CA GLY A 165 -25.40 4.18 -5.16
C GLY A 165 -26.70 3.41 -4.84
N ALA A 166 -27.17 2.65 -5.83
CA ALA A 166 -28.25 1.67 -5.64
C ALA A 166 -27.69 0.37 -5.06
N ILE A 167 -28.57 -0.50 -4.57
CA ILE A 167 -28.18 -1.87 -4.21
C ILE A 167 -27.76 -2.59 -5.49
N ALA A 168 -26.53 -3.06 -5.53
CA ALA A 168 -26.02 -3.90 -6.60
C ALA A 168 -26.40 -5.35 -6.29
N LEU A 169 -27.20 -5.96 -7.15
CA LEU A 169 -27.58 -7.36 -7.05
C LEU A 169 -26.63 -8.21 -7.91
N GLY A 170 -26.06 -9.25 -7.32
CA GLY A 170 -25.39 -10.32 -8.01
C GLY A 170 -26.35 -11.49 -8.15
N GLU A 171 -26.67 -11.85 -9.39
CA GLU A 171 -27.46 -13.04 -9.71
C GLU A 171 -26.57 -14.06 -10.42
N PRO A 172 -26.82 -15.37 -10.21
CA PRO A 172 -26.03 -16.39 -10.85
C PRO A 172 -26.29 -16.33 -12.36
N THR A 173 -25.22 -16.40 -13.14
CA THR A 173 -25.37 -16.44 -14.61
C THR A 173 -25.86 -17.83 -15.04
N ALA A 174 -26.56 -17.92 -16.17
CA ALA A 174 -27.12 -19.19 -16.65
C ALA A 174 -26.07 -20.30 -16.89
N ASP A 175 -24.81 -19.91 -17.05
CA ASP A 175 -23.67 -20.82 -17.28
C ASP A 175 -22.95 -21.22 -15.98
N GLU A 176 -23.32 -20.64 -14.83
CA GLU A 176 -22.73 -21.03 -13.55
C GLU A 176 -23.34 -22.35 -13.07
N LEU A 177 -22.47 -23.37 -13.00
CA LEU A 177 -22.80 -24.66 -12.42
C LEU A 177 -23.16 -24.47 -10.93
N PRO A 178 -24.10 -25.26 -10.38
CA PRO A 178 -24.43 -25.23 -8.97
C PRO A 178 -23.18 -25.28 -8.06
N PRO A 179 -23.20 -24.58 -6.92
CA PRO A 179 -24.39 -23.95 -6.35
C PRO A 179 -24.68 -22.54 -6.86
N ALA A 180 -25.97 -22.24 -7.02
CA ALA A 180 -26.41 -20.88 -7.25
C ALA A 180 -26.04 -20.00 -6.05
N TRP A 181 -25.58 -18.79 -6.32
CA TRP A 181 -25.27 -17.80 -5.31
C TRP A 181 -26.07 -16.52 -5.61
N HIS A 182 -26.52 -15.86 -4.55
CA HIS A 182 -27.21 -14.58 -4.61
C HIS A 182 -26.41 -13.59 -3.79
N SER A 183 -26.17 -12.40 -4.31
CA SER A 183 -25.57 -11.34 -3.50
C SER A 183 -26.28 -10.00 -3.64
N ALA A 184 -26.17 -9.19 -2.61
CA ALA A 184 -26.58 -7.79 -2.63
C ALA A 184 -25.55 -6.96 -1.87
N SER A 185 -25.20 -5.80 -2.42
CA SER A 185 -24.24 -4.91 -1.76
C SER A 185 -24.57 -3.43 -1.97
N PHE A 186 -24.09 -2.59 -1.05
CA PHE A 186 -24.14 -1.13 -1.19
C PHE A 186 -23.04 -0.47 -0.36
N TRP A 187 -22.83 0.83 -0.61
CA TRP A 187 -21.87 1.67 0.08
C TRP A 187 -22.55 2.74 0.93
N ALA A 188 -21.94 3.07 2.07
CA ALA A 188 -22.38 4.14 2.94
C ALA A 188 -21.19 4.88 3.55
N THR A 189 -21.33 6.19 3.81
CA THR A 189 -20.26 7.01 4.43
C THR A 189 -20.78 7.82 5.61
N ARG A 190 -19.99 7.92 6.69
CA ARG A 190 -20.29 8.74 7.89
C ARG A 190 -19.00 9.09 8.64
N ASP A 191 -18.83 10.34 9.06
CA ASP A 191 -17.73 10.80 9.94
C ASP A 191 -16.32 10.37 9.53
N GLY A 192 -16.03 10.41 8.24
CA GLY A 192 -14.72 10.01 7.72
C GLY A 192 -14.54 8.49 7.59
N LEU A 193 -15.62 7.70 7.73
CA LEU A 193 -15.65 6.26 7.53
C LEU A 193 -16.48 5.90 6.30
N ALA A 194 -16.10 4.82 5.64
CA ALA A 194 -16.82 4.18 4.55
C ALA A 194 -17.15 2.74 4.96
N LEU A 195 -18.41 2.37 4.82
CA LEU A 195 -18.94 1.04 5.09
C LEU A 195 -19.40 0.45 3.76
N ARG A 196 -18.91 -0.75 3.42
CA ARG A 196 -19.45 -1.59 2.35
C ARG A 196 -20.23 -2.72 3.00
N PHE A 197 -21.53 -2.77 2.79
CA PHE A 197 -22.34 -3.90 3.19
C PHE A 197 -22.40 -4.90 2.03
N THR A 198 -22.24 -6.18 2.35
CA THR A 198 -22.35 -7.28 1.40
C THR A 198 -23.10 -8.42 2.06
N ASP A 199 -24.14 -8.90 1.41
CA ASP A 199 -24.89 -10.07 1.81
C ASP A 199 -24.81 -11.09 0.68
N THR A 200 -24.27 -12.27 0.95
CA THR A 200 -24.06 -13.32 -0.05
C THR A 200 -24.60 -14.62 0.49
N ALA A 201 -25.63 -15.18 -0.15
CA ALA A 201 -26.16 -16.49 0.15
C ALA A 201 -25.78 -17.50 -0.94
N THR A 202 -25.45 -18.72 -0.55
CA THR A 202 -25.14 -19.83 -1.46
C THR A 202 -26.01 -21.04 -1.14
N ASP A 203 -26.54 -21.69 -2.18
CA ASP A 203 -27.23 -22.97 -2.02
C ASP A 203 -26.23 -24.06 -1.60
N LYS A 204 -26.45 -24.73 -0.48
CA LYS A 204 -25.51 -25.76 -0.01
C LYS A 204 -25.53 -26.97 -0.93
N LEU A 205 -24.36 -27.42 -1.41
CA LEU A 205 -24.23 -28.73 -2.06
C LEU A 205 -24.09 -29.85 -1.04
N ALA A 206 -23.41 -29.56 0.08
CA ALA A 206 -23.22 -30.47 1.20
C ALA A 206 -23.53 -29.81 2.55
N PRO A 207 -23.85 -30.61 3.61
CA PRO A 207 -24.18 -30.07 4.94
C PRO A 207 -23.09 -29.19 5.57
N TRP A 208 -21.83 -29.41 5.19
CA TRP A 208 -20.69 -28.66 5.69
C TRP A 208 -20.35 -27.42 4.85
N ASP A 209 -20.99 -27.22 3.70
CA ASP A 209 -20.73 -26.04 2.88
C ASP A 209 -21.23 -24.75 3.56
N SER A 210 -20.61 -23.65 3.17
CA SER A 210 -21.09 -22.32 3.51
C SER A 210 -22.45 -22.09 2.88
N ASP A 211 -23.41 -21.59 3.66
CA ASP A 211 -24.58 -20.91 3.13
C ASP A 211 -24.29 -19.45 2.79
N GLY A 212 -23.05 -19.00 2.96
CA GLY A 212 -22.65 -17.61 2.82
C GLY A 212 -22.74 -16.83 4.13
N SER A 213 -22.81 -15.52 4.04
CA SER A 213 -22.88 -14.63 5.20
C SER A 213 -23.41 -13.25 4.82
N ALA A 214 -24.01 -12.57 5.79
CA ALA A 214 -24.19 -11.12 5.73
C ALA A 214 -23.04 -10.43 6.49
N GLY A 215 -22.44 -9.41 5.89
CA GLY A 215 -21.26 -8.76 6.43
C GLY A 215 -21.14 -7.30 6.02
N PHE A 216 -20.24 -6.59 6.68
CA PHE A 216 -19.78 -5.31 6.18
C PHE A 216 -18.29 -5.11 6.43
N THR A 217 -17.64 -4.43 5.49
CA THR A 217 -16.28 -3.95 5.62
C THR A 217 -16.31 -2.47 5.98
N LEU A 218 -15.55 -2.08 7.00
CA LEU A 218 -15.41 -0.70 7.44
C LEU A 218 -13.99 -0.20 7.19
N ALA A 219 -13.88 0.87 6.40
CA ALA A 219 -12.64 1.53 6.04
C ALA A 219 -12.72 3.03 6.36
N ARG A 220 -11.59 3.74 6.32
CA ARG A 220 -11.55 5.20 6.54
C ARG A 220 -11.58 5.91 5.19
N THR A 221 -12.42 6.93 5.03
CA THR A 221 -12.41 7.76 3.82
C THR A 221 -11.17 8.65 3.78
N ALA A 222 -10.80 9.11 2.59
CA ALA A 222 -9.74 10.10 2.41
C ALA A 222 -10.03 11.38 3.22
N PRO A 223 -9.11 11.83 4.10
CA PRO A 223 -9.27 13.10 4.81
C PRO A 223 -9.42 14.26 3.82
N ALA A 224 -10.29 15.23 4.11
CA ALA A 224 -10.57 16.34 3.19
C ALA A 224 -9.32 17.13 2.76
N GLY A 225 -8.31 17.23 3.63
CA GLY A 225 -7.03 17.89 3.34
C GLY A 225 -6.03 17.07 2.53
N LEU A 226 -6.29 15.76 2.31
CA LEU A 226 -5.36 14.85 1.63
C LEU A 226 -5.09 15.31 0.20
N TRP A 227 -6.13 15.67 -0.56
CA TRP A 227 -5.98 16.20 -1.92
C TRP A 227 -5.11 17.46 -1.97
N ALA A 228 -5.30 18.39 -1.03
CA ALA A 228 -4.52 19.61 -0.97
C ALA A 228 -3.04 19.32 -0.69
N LEU A 229 -2.77 18.38 0.23
CA LEU A 229 -1.42 17.94 0.55
C LEU A 229 -0.75 17.29 -0.66
N GLU A 230 -1.44 16.40 -1.37
CA GLU A 230 -0.93 15.73 -2.56
C GLU A 230 -0.68 16.68 -3.73
N ILE A 231 -1.60 17.60 -4.00
CA ILE A 231 -1.40 18.63 -5.02
C ILE A 231 -0.17 19.47 -4.65
N ALA A 232 -0.01 19.86 -3.38
CA ALA A 232 1.17 20.59 -2.95
C ALA A 232 2.45 19.77 -3.10
N GLY A 233 2.45 18.51 -2.68
CA GLY A 233 3.58 17.58 -2.85
C GLY A 233 3.96 17.38 -4.31
N ALA A 234 2.97 17.20 -5.17
CA ALA A 234 3.14 17.05 -6.61
C ALA A 234 3.75 18.31 -7.24
N LEU A 235 3.20 19.49 -6.94
CA LEU A 235 3.70 20.76 -7.47
C LEU A 235 5.14 21.05 -7.02
N VAL A 236 5.45 20.78 -5.74
CA VAL A 236 6.81 20.96 -5.20
C VAL A 236 7.79 20.02 -5.88
N ALA A 237 7.46 18.72 -5.99
CA ALA A 237 8.33 17.74 -6.64
C ALA A 237 8.50 18.01 -8.14
N ALA A 238 7.42 18.36 -8.85
CA ALA A 238 7.45 18.74 -10.25
C ALA A 238 8.34 19.97 -10.49
N LEU A 239 8.22 21.01 -9.65
CA LEU A 239 9.05 22.20 -9.73
C LEU A 239 10.53 21.88 -9.49
N LEU A 240 10.84 21.11 -8.44
CA LEU A 240 12.22 20.70 -8.13
C LEU A 240 12.83 19.89 -9.28
N ALA A 241 12.08 18.94 -9.84
CA ALA A 241 12.51 18.13 -10.95
C ALA A 241 12.73 18.95 -12.22
N TRP A 242 11.83 19.88 -12.55
CA TRP A 242 11.98 20.81 -13.67
C TRP A 242 13.27 21.63 -13.56
N LEU A 243 13.50 22.24 -12.40
CA LEU A 243 14.71 23.05 -12.15
C LEU A 243 15.97 22.18 -12.23
N LEU A 244 15.92 20.96 -11.70
CA LEU A 244 17.03 20.01 -11.75
C LEU A 244 17.33 19.58 -13.19
N THR A 245 16.32 19.26 -14.00
CA THR A 245 16.50 18.90 -15.41
C THR A 245 17.13 20.05 -16.20
N GLY A 246 16.67 21.29 -15.98
CA GLY A 246 17.28 22.48 -16.57
C GLY A 246 18.76 22.64 -16.16
N TRP A 247 19.07 22.43 -14.88
CA TRP A 247 20.43 22.51 -14.37
C TRP A 247 21.33 21.42 -14.97
N VAL A 248 20.85 20.17 -15.01
CA VAL A 248 21.54 19.03 -15.62
C VAL A 248 21.81 19.33 -17.10
N ALA A 249 20.79 19.74 -17.86
CA ALA A 249 20.90 20.05 -19.29
C ALA A 249 21.99 21.11 -19.55
N ARG A 250 22.07 22.14 -18.69
CA ARG A 250 23.11 23.17 -18.77
C ARG A 250 24.50 22.65 -18.44
N ARG A 251 24.64 21.75 -17.45
CA ARG A 251 25.94 21.17 -17.05
C ARG A 251 26.55 20.25 -18.11
N VAL A 252 25.70 19.56 -18.88
CA VAL A 252 26.15 18.69 -19.97
C VAL A 252 26.28 19.43 -21.31
N GLU A 253 25.95 20.72 -21.36
CA GLU A 253 26.03 21.51 -22.58
C GLU A 253 27.47 21.59 -23.11
N GLY A 254 27.62 21.37 -24.43
CA GLY A 254 28.93 21.29 -25.09
C GLY A 254 29.67 19.97 -24.85
N ARG A 255 29.08 19.01 -24.12
CA ARG A 255 29.66 17.69 -23.84
C ARG A 255 28.81 16.58 -24.47
N ARG A 256 28.94 16.42 -25.80
CA ARG A 256 28.08 15.53 -26.63
C ARG A 256 27.85 14.14 -26.01
N PHE A 257 28.89 13.48 -25.50
CA PHE A 257 28.77 12.16 -24.88
C PHE A 257 27.93 12.16 -23.60
N LEU A 258 28.18 13.10 -22.67
CA LEU A 258 27.41 13.20 -21.43
C LEU A 258 25.96 13.63 -21.70
N GLN A 259 25.76 14.49 -22.70
CA GLN A 259 24.43 14.89 -23.14
C GLN A 259 23.65 13.68 -23.68
N ALA A 260 24.26 12.86 -24.54
CA ALA A 260 23.64 11.65 -25.07
C ALA A 260 23.34 10.63 -23.95
N GLY A 261 24.28 10.40 -23.04
CA GLY A 261 24.08 9.50 -21.89
C GLY A 261 22.94 9.96 -20.97
N THR A 262 22.91 11.25 -20.62
CA THR A 262 21.84 11.81 -19.78
C THR A 262 20.48 11.73 -20.46
N LEU A 263 20.42 12.04 -21.76
CA LEU A 263 19.19 11.93 -22.54
C LEU A 263 18.71 10.47 -22.61
N LEU A 264 19.61 9.52 -22.87
CA LEU A 264 19.28 8.10 -22.91
C LEU A 264 18.78 7.62 -21.55
N THR A 265 19.43 7.98 -20.44
CA THR A 265 18.99 7.65 -19.08
C THR A 265 17.61 8.23 -18.78
N ALA A 266 17.36 9.49 -19.15
CA ALA A 266 16.07 10.14 -18.95
C ALA A 266 14.96 9.47 -19.77
N VAL A 267 15.22 9.19 -21.05
CA VAL A 267 14.25 8.53 -21.93
C VAL A 267 13.98 7.10 -21.48
N ALA A 268 15.02 6.32 -21.16
CA ALA A 268 14.85 4.96 -20.63
C ALA A 268 14.04 4.96 -19.33
N GLY A 269 14.36 5.89 -18.41
CA GLY A 269 13.60 6.08 -17.18
C GLY A 269 12.13 6.41 -17.45
N LEU A 270 11.83 7.30 -18.39
CA LEU A 270 10.44 7.65 -18.73
C LEU A 270 9.69 6.50 -19.41
N VAL A 271 10.34 5.80 -20.35
CA VAL A 271 9.74 4.67 -21.08
C VAL A 271 9.42 3.51 -20.14
N VAL A 272 10.24 3.28 -19.11
CA VAL A 272 9.97 2.27 -18.09
C VAL A 272 8.94 2.78 -17.09
N LEU A 273 9.17 3.96 -16.47
CA LEU A 273 8.38 4.40 -15.33
C LEU A 273 6.98 4.87 -15.70
N LEU A 274 6.76 5.58 -16.81
CA LEU A 274 5.43 6.12 -17.13
C LEU A 274 4.39 5.02 -17.36
N PRO A 275 4.63 4.01 -18.24
CA PRO A 275 3.65 2.95 -18.45
C PRO A 275 3.42 2.13 -17.19
N THR A 276 4.45 1.88 -16.38
CA THR A 276 4.28 1.07 -15.17
C THR A 276 3.55 1.85 -14.07
N VAL A 277 3.84 3.14 -13.87
CA VAL A 277 3.05 3.99 -12.97
C VAL A 277 1.60 4.06 -13.41
N ALA A 278 1.35 4.25 -14.71
CA ALA A 278 -0.02 4.25 -15.25
C ALA A 278 -0.70 2.90 -15.04
N PHE A 279 0.00 1.78 -15.30
CA PHE A 279 -0.51 0.43 -15.06
C PHE A 279 -0.85 0.23 -13.59
N THR A 280 0.01 0.60 -12.64
CA THR A 280 -0.27 0.46 -11.20
C THR A 280 -1.49 1.28 -10.75
N MET A 281 -1.65 2.49 -11.29
CA MET A 281 -2.83 3.31 -11.01
C MET A 281 -4.11 2.72 -11.60
N LEU A 282 -4.05 2.22 -12.85
CA LEU A 282 -5.19 1.59 -13.53
C LEU A 282 -5.55 0.24 -12.93
N TRP A 283 -4.54 -0.54 -12.50
CA TRP A 283 -4.73 -1.81 -11.81
C TRP A 283 -5.47 -1.60 -10.49
N ALA A 284 -5.07 -0.59 -9.72
CA ALA A 284 -5.80 -0.21 -8.53
C ALA A 284 -7.27 0.15 -8.86
N ALA A 285 -7.50 0.92 -9.93
CA ALA A 285 -8.84 1.29 -10.42
C ALA A 285 -9.73 0.07 -10.75
N GLY A 286 -9.14 -1.00 -11.29
CA GLY A 286 -9.85 -2.24 -11.62
C GLY A 286 -10.38 -3.00 -10.41
N ASN A 287 -9.77 -2.86 -9.24
CA ASN A 287 -10.18 -3.54 -8.01
C ASN A 287 -11.12 -2.68 -7.14
N SER A 288 -11.84 -1.73 -7.76
CA SER A 288 -12.67 -0.73 -7.08
C SER A 288 -13.89 -1.29 -6.37
N ASP A 289 -14.29 -2.54 -6.65
CA ASP A 289 -15.45 -3.14 -5.99
C ASP A 289 -15.31 -3.15 -4.47
N LEU A 290 -14.08 -3.29 -3.95
CA LEU A 290 -13.77 -3.39 -2.52
C LEU A 290 -13.52 -2.05 -1.82
N GLN A 291 -13.45 -0.93 -2.55
CA GLN A 291 -13.05 0.35 -1.97
C GLN A 291 -13.89 1.53 -2.52
N PRO A 292 -14.19 2.55 -1.72
CA PRO A 292 -14.73 3.80 -2.24
C PRO A 292 -13.85 4.30 -3.38
N PRO A 293 -14.41 4.80 -4.50
CA PRO A 293 -13.66 5.23 -5.67
C PRO A 293 -12.52 6.20 -5.35
N GLU A 294 -12.72 7.06 -4.35
CA GLU A 294 -11.70 7.98 -3.87
C GLU A 294 -10.49 7.28 -3.24
N GLN A 295 -10.65 6.15 -2.55
CA GLN A 295 -9.52 5.42 -1.93
C GLN A 295 -8.60 4.79 -2.97
N VAL A 296 -9.17 4.35 -4.09
CA VAL A 296 -8.46 3.62 -5.13
C VAL A 296 -7.28 4.42 -5.70
N TRP A 297 -7.49 5.73 -5.87
CA TRP A 297 -6.43 6.65 -6.29
C TRP A 297 -5.26 6.69 -5.30
N PHE A 298 -5.55 6.71 -4.01
CA PHE A 298 -4.55 6.82 -2.95
C PHE A 298 -3.80 5.50 -2.70
N VAL A 299 -4.49 4.37 -2.82
CA VAL A 299 -3.87 3.05 -2.78
C VAL A 299 -2.93 2.88 -3.99
N GLY A 300 -3.35 3.31 -5.18
CA GLY A 300 -2.50 3.34 -6.38
C GLY A 300 -1.21 4.15 -6.17
N GLN A 301 -1.31 5.34 -5.55
CA GLN A 301 -0.14 6.15 -5.21
C GLN A 301 0.84 5.44 -4.28
N ARG A 302 0.33 4.75 -3.26
CA ARG A 302 1.21 4.00 -2.35
C ARG A 302 1.89 2.84 -3.08
N GLY A 303 1.16 2.11 -3.92
CA GLY A 303 1.73 1.08 -4.78
C GLY A 303 2.84 1.63 -5.68
N VAL A 304 2.65 2.84 -6.24
CA VAL A 304 3.68 3.52 -7.02
C VAL A 304 4.94 3.80 -6.19
N LEU A 305 4.77 4.31 -4.96
CA LEU A 305 5.91 4.55 -4.08
C LEU A 305 6.60 3.24 -3.73
N ALA A 306 5.88 2.25 -3.19
CA ALA A 306 6.43 0.97 -2.74
C ALA A 306 7.25 0.27 -3.83
N VAL A 307 6.71 0.22 -5.06
CA VAL A 307 7.34 -0.53 -6.14
C VAL A 307 8.42 0.29 -6.85
N PHE A 308 8.21 1.60 -7.12
CA PHE A 308 9.04 2.35 -8.08
C PHE A 308 9.93 3.45 -7.50
N TRP A 309 9.89 3.73 -6.20
CA TRP A 309 10.71 4.80 -5.63
C TRP A 309 12.22 4.57 -5.86
N GLN A 310 12.69 3.32 -5.75
CA GLN A 310 14.11 2.99 -5.93
C GLN A 310 14.58 3.12 -7.39
N PRO A 311 13.91 2.51 -8.40
CA PRO A 311 14.25 2.76 -9.80
C PRO A 311 14.27 4.26 -10.14
N ALA A 312 13.26 5.02 -9.70
CA ALA A 312 13.20 6.46 -9.92
C ALA A 312 14.41 7.18 -9.31
N LEU A 313 14.79 6.82 -8.08
CA LEU A 313 15.97 7.38 -7.42
C LEU A 313 17.27 7.02 -8.16
N VAL A 314 17.41 5.78 -8.64
CA VAL A 314 18.58 5.35 -9.43
C VAL A 314 18.72 6.18 -10.70
N PHE A 315 17.63 6.35 -11.47
CA PHE A 315 17.65 7.19 -12.68
C PHE A 315 17.99 8.65 -12.35
N ALA A 316 17.40 9.21 -11.29
CA ALA A 316 17.69 10.57 -10.85
C ALA A 316 19.16 10.75 -10.44
N CYS A 317 19.69 9.84 -9.60
CA CYS A 317 21.09 9.84 -9.18
C CYS A 317 22.06 9.69 -10.35
N ALA A 318 21.77 8.79 -11.30
CA ALA A 318 22.58 8.60 -12.50
C ALA A 318 22.66 9.90 -13.35
N MET A 319 21.53 10.57 -13.56
CA MET A 319 21.51 11.87 -14.24
C MET A 319 22.33 12.94 -13.52
N ILE A 320 22.20 13.03 -12.19
CA ILE A 320 22.96 14.00 -11.37
C ILE A 320 24.46 13.69 -11.43
N LEU A 321 24.85 12.42 -11.27
CA LEU A 321 26.25 11.99 -11.34
C LEU A 321 26.88 12.34 -12.69
N LEU A 322 26.19 12.05 -13.80
CA LEU A 322 26.63 12.43 -15.15
C LEU A 322 26.82 13.95 -15.31
N ALA A 323 25.97 14.75 -14.66
CA ALA A 323 26.05 16.22 -14.69
C ALA A 323 27.22 16.79 -13.86
N VAL A 324 27.60 16.13 -12.75
CA VAL A 324 28.64 16.61 -11.83
C VAL A 324 30.05 16.18 -12.27
N LEU A 325 30.18 15.10 -13.05
CA LEU A 325 31.47 14.50 -13.39
C LEU A 325 32.45 15.47 -14.11
N PRO A 326 33.70 15.58 -13.62
CA PRO A 326 34.75 16.35 -14.29
C PRO A 326 35.19 15.66 -15.60
N ARG A 327 35.56 16.47 -16.60
CA ARG A 327 35.85 16.05 -18.00
C ARG A 327 36.80 14.84 -18.15
N ARG A 328 37.67 14.57 -17.16
CA ARG A 328 38.74 13.57 -17.28
C ARG A 328 38.39 12.15 -16.79
N ARG A 329 37.20 11.89 -16.22
CA ARG A 329 36.87 10.57 -15.60
C ARG A 329 35.58 9.90 -16.09
N VAL A 330 35.08 10.31 -17.26
CA VAL A 330 33.73 9.91 -17.73
C VAL A 330 33.60 8.42 -18.07
N THR A 331 34.66 7.78 -18.59
CA THR A 331 34.60 6.38 -19.03
C THR A 331 34.59 5.38 -17.87
N ALA A 332 35.43 5.57 -16.86
CA ALA A 332 35.49 4.65 -15.71
C ALA A 332 34.23 4.73 -14.83
N ILE A 333 33.60 5.92 -14.73
CA ILE A 333 32.48 6.14 -13.81
C ILE A 333 31.13 5.84 -14.47
N GLY A 334 31.01 5.96 -15.80
CA GLY A 334 29.83 5.51 -16.53
C GLY A 334 29.58 4.01 -16.35
N ALA A 335 30.64 3.19 -16.39
CA ALA A 335 30.55 1.77 -16.10
C ALA A 335 30.16 1.50 -14.64
N ALA A 336 30.69 2.27 -13.68
CA ALA A 336 30.34 2.14 -12.27
C ALA A 336 28.88 2.54 -11.96
N ALA A 337 28.35 3.58 -12.61
CA ALA A 337 26.96 3.99 -12.44
C ALA A 337 25.97 3.01 -13.08
N ALA A 338 26.31 2.45 -14.25
CA ALA A 338 25.56 1.35 -14.86
C ALA A 338 25.62 0.10 -14.00
N ALA A 339 26.79 -0.25 -13.46
CA ALA A 339 26.98 -1.36 -12.52
C ALA A 339 26.23 -1.12 -11.21
N LEU A 340 26.15 0.11 -10.70
CA LEU A 340 25.37 0.45 -9.51
C LEU A 340 23.87 0.36 -9.77
N ALA A 341 23.39 0.84 -10.93
CA ALA A 341 21.99 0.70 -11.32
C ALA A 341 21.61 -0.79 -11.47
N LEU A 342 22.47 -1.57 -12.14
CA LEU A 342 22.37 -3.04 -12.21
C LEU A 342 22.48 -3.69 -10.85
N ALA A 343 23.32 -3.19 -9.93
CA ALA A 343 23.49 -3.72 -8.58
C ALA A 343 22.36 -3.31 -7.62
N VAL A 344 21.63 -2.22 -7.87
CA VAL A 344 20.40 -1.88 -7.13
C VAL A 344 19.22 -2.69 -7.68
N PHE A 345 19.14 -2.88 -9.00
CA PHE A 345 18.19 -3.83 -9.60
C PHE A 345 18.47 -5.26 -9.14
N ALA A 346 19.74 -5.67 -9.13
CA ALA A 346 20.19 -6.93 -8.57
C ALA A 346 20.17 -6.90 -7.03
N GLY A 347 20.13 -5.75 -6.39
CA GLY A 347 19.95 -5.59 -4.93
C GLY A 347 18.50 -5.79 -4.50
N ARG A 348 17.57 -5.80 -5.46
CA ARG A 348 16.26 -6.44 -5.30
C ARG A 348 16.27 -7.94 -5.48
N LEU A 349 17.35 -8.55 -6.02
CA LEU A 349 17.52 -10.00 -5.86
C LEU A 349 17.48 -10.34 -4.38
N PRO A 350 18.22 -9.73 -3.43
CA PRO A 350 18.07 -9.93 -1.99
C PRO A 350 16.63 -9.94 -1.43
N ALA A 351 15.68 -9.15 -1.94
CA ALA A 351 14.28 -9.24 -1.51
C ALA A 351 13.55 -10.42 -2.21
N LEU A 352 13.86 -10.67 -3.48
CA LEU A 352 13.54 -11.90 -4.23
C LEU A 352 14.27 -13.16 -3.69
N VAL A 353 15.35 -12.99 -2.94
CA VAL A 353 16.30 -13.98 -2.38
C VAL A 353 16.06 -14.12 -0.89
N GLU A 354 15.44 -13.15 -0.21
CA GLU A 354 14.76 -13.35 1.09
C GLU A 354 13.55 -14.27 0.88
N HIS A 355 13.01 -14.33 -0.34
CA HIS A 355 12.06 -15.35 -0.78
C HIS A 355 12.73 -16.61 -1.35
N LEU A 356 14.06 -16.58 -1.59
CA LEU A 356 14.80 -17.81 -1.77
C LEU A 356 15.10 -18.35 -0.37
N PRO A 357 14.90 -19.65 -0.12
CA PRO A 357 15.20 -20.23 1.18
C PRO A 357 16.65 -19.89 1.54
N GLN A 358 16.86 -19.14 2.63
CA GLN A 358 18.22 -18.86 3.10
C GLN A 358 18.91 -20.22 3.28
N PRO A 359 20.12 -20.44 2.72
CA PRO A 359 20.84 -21.66 2.99
C PRO A 359 21.08 -21.70 4.50
N ALA A 360 20.41 -22.66 5.17
CA ALA A 360 20.41 -22.86 6.60
C ALA A 360 21.86 -23.06 7.08
N THR A 361 22.53 -21.95 7.36
CA THR A 361 23.89 -21.89 7.93
C THR A 361 23.83 -21.66 9.43
N ALA A 362 22.64 -21.78 10.03
CA ALA A 362 22.49 -21.97 11.46
C ALA A 362 23.03 -23.36 11.82
N ALA A 363 24.20 -23.39 12.46
CA ALA A 363 24.64 -24.53 13.23
C ALA A 363 23.46 -25.03 14.07
N ALA A 364 23.08 -26.30 13.87
CA ALA A 364 21.90 -26.93 14.42
C ALA A 364 21.89 -26.87 15.96
N LYS A 365 21.46 -25.74 16.52
CA LYS A 365 21.02 -25.70 17.91
C LYS A 365 19.73 -26.50 17.92
N ALA A 366 19.73 -27.59 18.68
CA ALA A 366 18.54 -28.38 18.94
C ALA A 366 17.46 -27.43 19.47
N CYS A 367 16.45 -27.18 18.63
CA CYS A 367 15.27 -26.44 19.03
C CYS A 367 14.44 -27.33 19.97
N VAL A 368 13.83 -26.73 20.98
CA VAL A 368 12.76 -27.35 21.76
C VAL A 368 11.46 -26.96 21.07
N PRO A 369 10.78 -27.89 20.36
CA PRO A 369 9.56 -27.55 19.64
C PRO A 369 8.51 -27.03 20.62
N ALA A 370 8.00 -25.84 20.38
CA ALA A 370 6.90 -25.27 21.14
C ALA A 370 5.83 -24.81 20.17
N MET A 371 4.56 -24.98 20.53
CA MET A 371 3.50 -24.28 19.81
C MET A 371 3.80 -22.78 19.86
N PRO A 372 3.64 -22.03 18.75
CA PRO A 372 3.78 -20.58 18.75
C PRO A 372 3.08 -19.98 19.96
N ALA A 373 3.82 -19.23 20.76
CA ALA A 373 3.21 -18.38 21.78
C ALA A 373 2.30 -17.42 21.03
N GLY A 374 0.98 -17.50 21.28
CA GLY A 374 0.03 -16.65 20.58
C GLY A 374 0.44 -15.19 20.70
N GLY A 375 0.64 -14.52 19.57
CA GLY A 375 0.90 -13.09 19.52
C GLY A 375 -0.26 -12.28 20.11
N GLY A 376 -0.11 -10.96 20.16
CA GLY A 376 -1.24 -10.09 20.48
C GLY A 376 -2.33 -10.22 19.41
N ALA A 377 -3.42 -10.93 19.73
CA ALA A 377 -4.52 -11.24 18.78
C ALA A 377 -5.07 -10.02 18.04
N ARG A 378 -4.94 -8.82 18.62
CA ARG A 378 -5.46 -7.57 18.06
C ARG A 378 -4.76 -7.10 16.78
N LEU A 379 -3.57 -7.58 16.46
CA LEU A 379 -2.78 -7.07 15.32
C LEU A 379 -2.35 -8.16 14.34
N SER A 380 -2.60 -9.44 14.64
CA SER A 380 -2.15 -10.52 13.77
C SER A 380 -3.14 -10.75 12.63
N TYR A 381 -2.63 -10.70 11.40
CA TYR A 381 -3.34 -11.10 10.17
C TYR A 381 -3.11 -12.57 9.87
N LEU A 382 -2.35 -13.27 10.71
CA LEU A 382 -2.10 -14.69 10.59
C LEU A 382 -2.73 -15.40 11.78
N THR A 383 -3.40 -16.51 11.55
CA THR A 383 -3.95 -17.35 12.61
C THR A 383 -3.62 -18.80 12.35
N TYR A 384 -3.26 -19.51 13.41
CA TYR A 384 -2.98 -20.93 13.39
C TYR A 384 -4.13 -21.70 14.04
N VAL A 385 -4.68 -22.68 13.32
CA VAL A 385 -5.63 -23.66 13.87
C VAL A 385 -4.90 -24.99 13.99
N PHE A 386 -4.54 -25.36 15.21
CA PHE A 386 -3.80 -26.60 15.52
C PHE A 386 -4.76 -27.76 15.75
N ILE A 387 -4.48 -28.91 15.14
CA ILE A 387 -5.23 -30.16 15.32
C ILE A 387 -4.35 -31.34 15.72
N ARG A 388 -4.95 -32.32 16.39
CA ARG A 388 -4.26 -33.56 16.76
C ARG A 388 -3.87 -34.34 15.49
N PRO A 389 -2.69 -35.00 15.45
CA PRO A 389 -2.34 -35.89 14.34
C PRO A 389 -3.35 -37.03 14.12
N ALA A 390 -4.02 -37.48 15.19
CA ALA A 390 -5.05 -38.52 15.15
C ALA A 390 -6.41 -38.05 14.58
N THR A 391 -6.55 -36.77 14.19
CA THR A 391 -7.80 -36.24 13.62
C THR A 391 -8.11 -36.93 12.30
N THR A 392 -9.31 -37.51 12.19
CA THR A 392 -9.73 -38.27 10.99
C THR A 392 -9.83 -37.37 9.75
N PRO A 393 -9.73 -37.91 8.52
CA PRO A 393 -9.93 -37.13 7.30
C PRO A 393 -11.26 -36.39 7.27
N GLU A 394 -12.34 -37.02 7.75
CA GLU A 394 -13.66 -36.41 7.81
C GLU A 394 -13.70 -35.21 8.77
N GLN A 395 -13.17 -35.35 9.99
CA GLN A 395 -13.06 -34.22 10.93
C GLN A 395 -12.22 -33.08 10.35
N ARG A 396 -11.13 -33.38 9.64
CA ARG A 396 -10.33 -32.35 8.96
C ARG A 396 -11.12 -31.62 7.89
N ASN A 397 -11.93 -32.32 7.09
CA ASN A 397 -12.79 -31.69 6.10
C ASN A 397 -13.83 -30.77 6.75
N TYR A 398 -14.43 -31.18 7.87
CA TYR A 398 -15.35 -30.30 8.61
C TYR A 398 -14.66 -29.05 9.15
N ILE A 399 -13.46 -29.18 9.73
CA ILE A 399 -12.69 -28.03 10.24
C ILE A 399 -12.29 -27.10 9.09
N GLN A 400 -11.81 -27.65 7.97
CA GLN A 400 -11.47 -26.87 6.79
C GLN A 400 -12.69 -26.13 6.23
N ALA A 401 -13.84 -26.80 6.14
CA ALA A 401 -15.09 -26.18 5.71
C ALA A 401 -15.49 -25.05 6.67
N ALA A 402 -15.35 -25.26 7.97
CA ALA A 402 -15.60 -24.23 8.98
C ALA A 402 -14.67 -23.01 8.83
N ILE A 403 -13.39 -23.22 8.53
CA ILE A 403 -12.44 -22.15 8.21
C ILE A 403 -12.89 -21.39 6.95
N SER A 404 -13.25 -22.09 5.87
CA SER A 404 -13.66 -21.44 4.61
C SER A 404 -15.00 -20.72 4.68
N ARG A 405 -15.82 -20.99 5.70
CA ARG A 405 -17.08 -20.26 5.94
C ARG A 405 -16.84 -18.87 6.52
N ILE A 406 -15.65 -18.59 7.04
CA ILE A 406 -15.31 -17.29 7.60
C ILE A 406 -14.98 -16.33 6.45
N PRO A 407 -15.79 -15.27 6.20
CA PRO A 407 -15.59 -14.39 5.04
C PRO A 407 -14.24 -13.69 5.01
N GLY A 408 -13.63 -13.50 6.19
CA GLY A 408 -12.32 -12.90 6.35
C GLY A 408 -11.14 -13.88 6.35
N ALA A 409 -11.34 -15.17 6.11
CA ALA A 409 -10.26 -16.14 5.92
C ALA A 409 -9.85 -16.17 4.43
N ALA A 410 -8.96 -15.26 4.03
CA ALA A 410 -8.61 -15.01 2.64
C ALA A 410 -7.87 -16.19 1.97
N ALA A 411 -6.93 -16.79 2.71
CA ALA A 411 -6.19 -17.96 2.27
C ALA A 411 -5.86 -18.83 3.47
N PHE A 412 -5.71 -20.14 3.25
CA PHE A 412 -5.22 -21.03 4.29
C PHE A 412 -4.46 -22.20 3.69
N ASN A 413 -3.38 -22.59 4.37
CA ASN A 413 -2.52 -23.69 3.97
C ASN A 413 -2.43 -24.72 5.09
N PHE A 414 -2.63 -25.99 4.76
CA PHE A 414 -2.58 -27.09 5.72
C PHE A 414 -1.17 -27.69 5.77
N TYR A 415 -0.57 -27.69 6.96
CA TYR A 415 0.78 -28.21 7.20
C TYR A 415 0.72 -29.42 8.13
N TYR A 416 1.12 -30.56 7.58
CA TYR A 416 1.23 -31.83 8.30
C TYR A 416 2.61 -32.49 8.14
N ASP A 417 3.42 -32.04 7.18
CA ASP A 417 4.75 -32.57 6.91
C ASP A 417 5.80 -31.86 7.79
N PRO A 418 6.41 -32.57 8.76
CA PRO A 418 7.43 -31.99 9.64
C PRO A 418 8.73 -31.61 8.90
N THR A 419 8.92 -32.06 7.66
CA THR A 419 10.07 -31.68 6.83
C THR A 419 9.83 -30.39 6.04
N SER A 420 8.60 -29.87 6.02
CA SER A 420 8.30 -28.58 5.37
C SER A 420 8.89 -27.41 6.15
N GLU A 421 9.32 -26.38 5.42
CA GLU A 421 9.89 -25.16 6.02
C GLU A 421 8.89 -24.45 6.93
N ALA A 422 7.64 -24.29 6.50
CA ALA A 422 6.59 -23.66 7.30
C ALA A 422 6.31 -24.41 8.61
N TYR A 423 6.35 -25.74 8.61
CA TYR A 423 6.16 -26.53 9.83
C TYR A 423 7.35 -26.35 10.79
N ARG A 424 8.58 -26.29 10.28
CA ARG A 424 9.76 -25.96 11.09
C ARG A 424 9.76 -24.51 11.58
N GLU A 425 9.28 -23.57 10.79
CA GLU A 425 9.15 -22.17 11.17
C GLU A 425 8.19 -22.01 12.35
N ALA A 426 7.00 -22.61 12.24
CA ALA A 426 5.99 -22.55 13.28
C ALA A 426 6.47 -23.12 14.62
N TYR A 427 7.17 -24.26 14.62
CA TYR A 427 7.56 -24.91 15.87
C TYR A 427 8.98 -24.57 16.35
N CYS A 428 9.85 -24.10 15.45
CA CYS A 428 11.29 -24.01 15.67
C CYS A 428 12.00 -22.86 14.97
N HIS A 429 11.28 -21.83 14.47
CA HIS A 429 11.88 -20.67 13.79
C HIS A 429 12.90 -21.08 12.71
N GLY A 430 12.53 -22.10 11.93
CA GLY A 430 13.29 -22.63 10.79
C GLY A 430 14.29 -23.73 11.17
N GLY A 431 14.55 -23.92 12.46
CA GLY A 431 15.45 -24.95 12.98
C GLY A 431 14.95 -26.38 12.74
N ALA A 432 15.89 -27.32 12.67
CA ALA A 432 15.57 -28.75 12.53
C ALA A 432 14.77 -29.27 13.73
N LEU A 433 13.69 -30.00 13.44
CA LEU A 433 12.91 -30.68 14.47
C LEU A 433 13.65 -31.92 14.99
N PRO A 434 13.54 -32.26 16.29
CA PRO A 434 14.02 -33.52 16.82
C PRO A 434 13.39 -34.72 16.07
N ALA A 435 14.17 -35.79 15.91
CA ALA A 435 13.66 -37.01 15.28
C ALA A 435 12.40 -37.52 16.02
N GLY A 436 11.34 -37.81 15.26
CA GLY A 436 10.06 -38.27 15.81
C GLY A 436 9.11 -37.17 16.31
N ALA A 437 9.54 -35.90 16.39
CA ALA A 437 8.69 -34.81 16.89
C ALA A 437 7.39 -34.66 16.07
N GLY A 438 7.45 -34.84 14.75
CA GLY A 438 6.29 -34.73 13.86
C GLY A 438 5.16 -35.73 14.12
N ALA A 439 5.40 -36.82 14.86
CA ALA A 439 4.34 -37.75 15.27
C ALA A 439 3.53 -37.22 16.47
N THR A 440 4.11 -36.29 17.24
CA THR A 440 3.52 -35.77 18.48
C THR A 440 3.05 -34.32 18.37
N LEU A 441 3.66 -33.55 17.47
CA LEU A 441 3.31 -32.15 17.25
C LEU A 441 1.99 -32.04 16.49
N PRO A 442 1.10 -31.10 16.85
CA PRO A 442 -0.12 -30.86 16.11
C PRO A 442 0.12 -30.56 14.62
N TYR A 443 -0.79 -30.99 13.76
CA TYR A 443 -0.88 -30.40 12.41
C TYR A 443 -1.57 -29.05 12.53
N PHE A 444 -1.43 -28.18 11.52
CA PHE A 444 -2.09 -26.89 11.59
C PHE A 444 -2.50 -26.33 10.23
N TRP A 445 -3.51 -25.48 10.24
CA TRP A 445 -3.71 -24.51 9.16
C TRP A 445 -3.06 -23.19 9.56
N ALA A 446 -2.28 -22.61 8.66
CA ALA A 446 -1.94 -21.19 8.72
C ALA A 446 -2.97 -20.45 7.87
N ILE A 447 -3.68 -19.50 8.47
CA ILE A 447 -4.84 -18.83 7.90
C ILE A 447 -4.57 -17.35 7.86
N ASP A 448 -4.65 -16.80 6.66
CA ASP A 448 -4.50 -15.39 6.36
C ASP A 448 -5.85 -14.70 6.57
N LEU A 449 -5.90 -13.81 7.54
CA LEU A 449 -7.07 -13.01 7.86
C LEU A 449 -7.05 -11.70 7.06
N THR A 450 -8.22 -11.27 6.59
CA THR A 450 -8.40 -9.96 5.96
C THR A 450 -8.33 -8.82 6.97
N SER A 451 -8.71 -9.07 8.23
CA SER A 451 -8.61 -8.12 9.34
C SER A 451 -8.45 -8.82 10.70
N PRO A 452 -7.85 -8.17 11.71
CA PRO A 452 -7.53 -8.82 12.99
C PRO A 452 -8.78 -9.24 13.79
N GLY A 453 -9.91 -8.53 13.66
CA GLY A 453 -11.14 -8.87 14.37
C GLY A 453 -11.80 -10.17 13.88
N VAL A 454 -11.37 -10.73 12.75
CA VAL A 454 -11.87 -12.01 12.25
C VAL A 454 -11.47 -13.17 13.17
N TYR A 455 -10.36 -13.02 13.91
CA TYR A 455 -9.83 -14.06 14.80
C TYR A 455 -10.87 -14.58 15.79
N GLU A 456 -11.66 -13.71 16.44
CA GLU A 456 -12.63 -14.14 17.45
C GLU A 456 -13.74 -15.00 16.85
N GLY A 457 -14.22 -14.65 15.65
CA GLY A 457 -15.21 -15.43 14.92
C GLY A 457 -14.66 -16.78 14.49
N LEU A 458 -13.44 -16.79 13.95
CA LEU A 458 -12.75 -18.02 13.58
C LEU A 458 -12.54 -18.94 14.80
N ALA A 459 -12.05 -18.40 15.92
CA ALA A 459 -11.81 -19.16 17.14
C ALA A 459 -13.11 -19.70 17.76
N ALA A 460 -14.20 -18.94 17.70
CA ALA A 460 -15.51 -19.40 18.15
C ALA A 460 -16.07 -20.52 17.26
N GLU A 461 -15.91 -20.40 15.94
CA GLU A 461 -16.39 -21.39 14.96
C GLU A 461 -15.63 -22.72 15.07
N VAL A 462 -14.29 -22.67 15.12
CA VAL A 462 -13.47 -23.89 15.02
C VAL A 462 -12.95 -24.40 16.35
N GLY A 463 -12.87 -23.56 17.38
CA GLY A 463 -12.19 -23.88 18.63
C GLY A 463 -12.81 -25.04 19.42
N ALA A 464 -14.11 -25.28 19.26
CA ALA A 464 -14.83 -26.38 19.91
C ALA A 464 -14.93 -27.65 19.04
N MET A 465 -14.40 -27.65 17.81
CA MET A 465 -14.55 -28.76 16.88
C MET A 465 -13.70 -29.98 17.30
N PRO A 466 -14.20 -31.21 17.11
CA PRO A 466 -13.44 -32.42 17.41
C PRO A 466 -12.10 -32.48 16.66
N GLY A 467 -11.00 -32.62 17.40
CA GLY A 467 -9.65 -32.70 16.84
C GLY A 467 -8.86 -31.39 16.96
N VAL A 468 -9.53 -30.23 17.13
CA VAL A 468 -8.87 -28.94 17.36
C VAL A 468 -8.26 -28.91 18.76
N VAL A 469 -6.98 -28.54 18.82
CA VAL A 469 -6.18 -28.42 20.05
C VAL A 469 -6.11 -26.98 20.52
N ALA A 470 -5.91 -26.05 19.58
CA ALA A 470 -5.81 -24.62 19.88
C ALA A 470 -6.06 -23.79 18.61
N VAL A 471 -6.56 -22.57 18.82
CA VAL A 471 -6.61 -21.52 17.80
C VAL A 471 -5.80 -20.34 18.32
N ARG A 472 -4.72 -19.98 17.63
CA ARG A 472 -3.75 -18.98 18.11
C ARG A 472 -3.52 -17.91 17.05
N PRO A 473 -3.44 -16.62 17.43
CA PRO A 473 -2.91 -15.61 16.53
C PRO A 473 -1.42 -15.90 16.28
N GLY A 474 -0.99 -15.72 15.03
CA GLY A 474 0.39 -15.93 14.59
C GLY A 474 1.33 -14.79 14.87
#